data_AF-A0A430BRF6-F1
#
_entry.id   AF-A0A430BRF6-F1
#
_cell.length_a   1.000
_cell.length_b   1.000
_cell.length_c   1.000
_cell.angle_alpha   90.00
_cell.angle_beta   90.00
_cell.angle_gamma   90.00
#
_symmetry.space_group_name_H-M   'P 1'
#
loop_
_entity.id
_entity.type
_entity.pdbx_description
1 polymer ?
#
loop_
_entity_poly.entity_id
_entity_poly.type
_entity_poly.pdbx_seq_one_letter_code
_entity_poly.pdbx_strand_id
1 'polypeptide(L)'
;MEIDAQAVHALAADMFWLFAQEVGVAEANRRVLDSEGVCLLEHRFDNELFLKHPIMDLADEDRLRFLHAVAREATTACEEERNLLGIIYLEDLVAGRSPDAGGIDTASLKITPSSWRSSHPLERTGSLCIRHPLPALVAVSSLPERRLIEVADTQTALGFQMPLFLQITDAGQASADTYFLAGYFVIPVPNAQQGDRWNGAILNSLRTVSGMTFQTPEGEIELAFDWDNAPAGTKRTVFQSLKRLLG
;
A
#
# COMPACT_ATOMS: atom_id res chain seq x y z
N MET A 1 -2.05 -27.98 18.69
CA MET A 1 -3.02 -27.14 17.95
C MET A 1 -2.45 -26.84 16.57
N GLU A 2 -3.27 -26.88 15.53
CA GLU A 2 -2.88 -26.39 14.20
C GLU A 2 -2.94 -24.86 14.23
N ILE A 3 -1.90 -24.18 13.72
CA ILE A 3 -1.85 -22.72 13.72
C ILE A 3 -2.70 -22.24 12.56
N ASP A 4 -3.72 -21.42 12.85
CA ASP A 4 -4.56 -20.80 11.84
C ASP A 4 -3.73 -19.81 11.00
N ALA A 5 -3.47 -20.18 9.75
CA ALA A 5 -2.68 -19.38 8.81
C ALA A 5 -3.33 -18.03 8.48
N GLN A 6 -4.67 -17.96 8.47
CA GLN A 6 -5.38 -16.71 8.19
C GLN A 6 -5.22 -15.74 9.37
N ALA A 7 -5.32 -16.23 10.60
CA ALA A 7 -5.08 -15.43 11.79
C ALA A 7 -3.62 -14.95 11.87
N VAL A 8 -2.65 -15.81 11.52
CA VAL A 8 -1.23 -15.43 11.43
C VAL A 8 -1.02 -14.32 10.41
N HIS A 9 -1.57 -14.46 9.20
CA HIS A 9 -1.44 -13.45 8.15
C HIS A 9 -2.08 -12.12 8.56
N ALA A 10 -3.27 -12.17 9.18
CA ALA A 10 -3.97 -10.98 9.62
C ALA A 10 -3.17 -10.20 10.68
N LEU A 11 -2.66 -10.87 11.71
CA LEU A 11 -1.85 -10.21 12.73
C LEU A 11 -0.51 -9.72 12.17
N ALA A 12 0.15 -10.49 11.29
CA ALA A 12 1.39 -10.06 10.63
C ALA A 12 1.19 -8.77 9.82
N ALA A 13 0.09 -8.69 9.07
CA ALA A 13 -0.25 -7.47 8.33
C ALA A 13 -0.46 -6.28 9.27
N ASP A 14 -1.31 -6.40 10.29
CA ASP A 14 -1.58 -5.29 11.20
C ASP A 14 -0.31 -4.83 11.92
N MET A 15 0.49 -5.76 12.46
CA MET A 15 1.76 -5.42 13.12
C MET A 15 2.74 -4.73 12.18
N PHE A 16 2.90 -5.25 10.96
CA PHE A 16 3.81 -4.67 9.98
C PHE A 16 3.39 -3.25 9.60
N TRP A 17 2.12 -3.03 9.27
CA TRP A 17 1.67 -1.74 8.77
C TRP A 17 1.56 -0.67 9.86
N LEU A 18 1.20 -1.05 11.09
CA LEU A 18 1.31 -0.16 12.25
C LEU A 18 2.77 0.26 12.48
N PHE A 19 3.71 -0.68 12.42
CA PHE A 19 5.14 -0.36 12.53
C PHE A 19 5.61 0.53 11.38
N ALA A 20 5.22 0.22 10.14
CA ALA A 20 5.55 0.99 8.94
C ALA A 20 4.94 2.40 8.94
N GLN A 21 3.81 2.62 9.62
CA GLN A 21 3.25 3.95 9.81
C GLN A 21 4.20 4.85 10.62
N GLU A 22 4.90 4.30 11.61
CA GLU A 22 5.81 5.05 12.47
C GLU A 22 7.17 5.31 11.82
N VAL A 23 7.76 4.27 11.21
CA VAL A 23 9.14 4.33 10.69
C VAL A 23 9.24 4.48 9.17
N GLY A 24 8.14 4.33 8.45
CA GLY A 24 8.08 4.25 7.00
C GLY A 24 8.28 2.82 6.46
N VAL A 25 7.65 2.52 5.32
CA VAL A 25 7.62 1.16 4.73
C VAL A 25 9.02 0.61 4.42
N ALA A 26 9.92 1.43 3.85
CA ALA A 26 11.27 0.99 3.51
C ALA A 26 12.08 0.59 4.75
N GLU A 27 12.00 1.38 5.82
CA GLU A 27 12.69 1.10 7.08
C GLU A 27 12.06 -0.08 7.82
N ALA A 28 10.73 -0.23 7.77
CA ALA A 28 10.04 -1.40 8.31
C ALA A 28 10.49 -2.69 7.61
N ASN A 29 10.50 -2.72 6.27
CA ASN A 29 11.01 -3.85 5.48
C ASN A 29 12.45 -4.21 5.88
N ARG A 30 13.35 -3.21 5.91
CA ARG A 30 14.75 -3.43 6.28
C ARG A 30 14.88 -4.05 7.68
N ARG A 31 14.18 -3.50 8.68
CA ARG A 31 14.25 -4.01 10.06
C ARG A 31 13.65 -5.40 10.21
N VAL A 32 12.56 -5.69 9.51
CA VAL A 32 11.95 -7.03 9.50
C VAL A 32 12.94 -8.03 8.93
N LEU A 33 13.57 -7.74 7.79
CA LEU A 33 14.57 -8.61 7.19
C LEU A 33 15.81 -8.78 8.09
N ASP A 34 16.35 -7.69 8.64
CA ASP A 34 17.55 -7.72 9.49
C ASP A 34 17.35 -8.48 10.82
N SER A 35 16.11 -8.56 11.31
CA SER A 35 15.77 -9.20 12.58
C SER A 35 14.94 -10.47 12.43
N GLU A 36 14.70 -10.95 11.21
CA GLU A 36 13.80 -12.08 10.91
C GLU A 36 12.40 -11.90 11.56
N GLY A 37 11.88 -10.67 11.49
CA GLY A 37 10.57 -10.27 12.00
C GLY A 37 10.48 -10.06 13.51
N VAL A 38 11.56 -10.31 14.26
CA VAL A 38 11.59 -10.12 15.73
C VAL A 38 11.33 -8.67 16.12
N CYS A 39 11.73 -7.69 15.31
CA CYS A 39 11.46 -6.28 15.59
C CYS A 39 9.96 -5.97 15.75
N LEU A 40 9.09 -6.72 15.08
CA LEU A 40 7.64 -6.58 15.24
C LEU A 40 7.22 -7.08 16.62
N LEU A 41 7.76 -8.18 17.12
CA LEU A 41 7.39 -8.73 18.43
C LEU A 41 7.86 -7.86 19.60
N GLU A 42 8.96 -7.13 19.42
CA GLU A 42 9.51 -6.20 20.42
C GLU A 42 8.86 -4.81 20.36
N HIS A 43 8.18 -4.48 19.26
CA HIS A 43 7.50 -3.20 19.10
C HIS A 43 6.31 -3.09 20.05
N ARG A 44 6.10 -1.88 20.58
CA ARG A 44 4.99 -1.60 21.48
C ARG A 44 3.75 -1.24 20.67
N PHE A 45 2.79 -2.17 20.60
CA PHE A 45 1.45 -1.89 20.07
C PHE A 45 0.47 -1.52 21.18
N ASP A 46 -0.60 -0.83 20.79
CA ASP A 46 -1.73 -0.56 21.67
C ASP A 46 -2.55 -1.83 21.94
N ASN A 47 -3.19 -1.86 23.11
CA ASN A 47 -3.98 -3.01 23.54
C ASN A 47 -5.13 -3.35 22.57
N GLU A 48 -5.61 -2.39 21.78
CA GLU A 48 -6.67 -2.58 20.79
C GLU A 48 -6.29 -3.60 19.70
N LEU A 49 -5.01 -3.71 19.34
CA LEU A 49 -4.55 -4.72 18.37
C LEU A 49 -4.81 -6.13 18.88
N PHE A 50 -4.48 -6.40 20.14
CA PHE A 50 -4.67 -7.72 20.76
C PHE A 50 -6.13 -8.00 21.14
N LEU A 51 -7.00 -6.99 21.12
CA LEU A 51 -8.44 -7.21 21.17
C LEU A 51 -8.99 -7.69 19.82
N LYS A 52 -8.43 -7.21 18.69
CA LYS A 52 -8.77 -7.70 17.35
C LYS A 52 -8.25 -9.12 17.12
N HIS A 53 -7.11 -9.47 17.73
CA HIS A 53 -6.47 -10.78 17.63
C HIS A 53 -6.29 -11.40 19.02
N PRO A 54 -7.23 -12.23 19.51
CA PRO A 54 -7.26 -12.72 20.89
C PRO A 54 -6.20 -13.80 21.18
N ILE A 55 -4.94 -13.55 20.83
CA ILE A 55 -3.80 -14.43 21.07
C ILE A 55 -3.45 -14.56 22.55
N MET A 56 -3.94 -13.63 23.38
CA MET A 56 -3.72 -13.63 24.82
C MET A 56 -4.48 -14.76 25.54
N ASP A 57 -5.51 -15.30 24.90
CA ASP A 57 -6.27 -16.45 25.41
C ASP A 57 -5.55 -17.79 25.17
N LEU A 58 -4.47 -17.79 24.38
CA LEU A 58 -3.66 -18.98 24.11
C LEU A 58 -2.72 -19.30 25.28
N ALA A 59 -2.49 -20.59 25.50
CA ALA A 59 -1.45 -21.06 26.41
C ALA A 59 -0.07 -20.55 25.96
N ASP A 60 0.84 -20.32 26.91
CA ASP A 60 2.12 -19.64 26.65
C ASP A 60 2.94 -20.28 25.51
N GLU A 61 3.01 -21.60 25.44
CA GLU A 61 3.73 -22.31 24.37
C GLU A 61 3.07 -22.12 23.00
N ASP A 62 1.75 -22.21 22.93
CA ASP A 62 0.99 -22.00 21.70
C ASP A 62 1.05 -20.53 21.25
N ARG A 63 1.01 -19.59 22.20
CA ARG A 63 1.18 -18.16 21.93
C ARG A 63 2.56 -17.86 21.35
N LEU A 64 3.63 -18.41 21.91
CA LEU A 64 4.99 -18.25 21.38
C LEU A 64 5.11 -18.81 19.96
N ARG A 65 4.57 -20.02 19.72
CA ARG A 65 4.56 -20.62 18.39
C ARG A 65 3.78 -19.79 17.37
N PHE A 66 2.65 -19.21 17.78
CA PHE A 66 1.85 -18.31 16.96
C PHE A 66 2.63 -17.04 16.59
N LEU A 67 3.25 -16.38 17.57
CA LEU A 67 4.05 -15.17 17.34
C LEU A 67 5.28 -15.43 16.45
N HIS A 68 5.93 -16.59 16.58
CA HIS A 68 7.00 -16.98 15.66
C HIS A 68 6.48 -17.17 14.22
N ALA A 69 5.28 -17.72 14.06
CA ALA A 69 4.67 -17.85 12.74
C ALA A 69 4.35 -16.47 12.13
N VAL A 70 3.91 -15.50 12.94
CA VAL A 70 3.66 -14.11 12.55
C VAL A 70 4.94 -13.41 12.08
N ALA A 71 6.02 -13.49 12.86
CA ALA A 71 7.31 -12.91 12.49
C ALA A 71 7.85 -13.50 11.17
N ARG A 72 7.71 -14.81 10.99
CA ARG A 72 8.12 -15.50 9.76
C ARG A 72 7.27 -15.09 8.56
N GLU A 73 5.95 -15.01 8.71
CA GLU A 73 5.05 -14.55 7.65
C GLU A 73 5.43 -13.14 7.17
N ALA A 74 5.69 -12.23 8.10
CA ALA A 74 6.13 -10.89 7.77
C ALA A 74 7.48 -10.89 7.04
N THR A 75 8.44 -11.69 7.51
CA THR A 75 9.76 -11.85 6.88
C THR A 75 9.62 -12.36 5.44
N THR A 76 8.87 -13.43 5.22
CA THR A 76 8.63 -13.99 3.89
C THR A 76 7.96 -12.97 2.96
N ALA A 77 6.99 -12.20 3.45
CA ALA A 77 6.37 -11.15 2.64
C ALA A 77 7.36 -10.05 2.23
N CYS A 78 8.26 -9.65 3.13
CA CYS A 78 9.33 -8.69 2.83
C CYS A 78 10.33 -9.26 1.80
N GLU A 79 10.75 -10.51 1.94
CA GLU A 79 11.67 -11.18 1.00
C GLU A 79 11.08 -11.27 -0.41
N GLU A 80 9.77 -11.49 -0.50
CA GLU A 80 9.04 -11.59 -1.77
C GLU A 80 8.56 -10.22 -2.29
N GLU A 81 8.90 -9.13 -1.60
CA GLU A 81 8.49 -7.75 -1.94
C GLU A 81 6.96 -7.57 -2.05
N ARG A 82 6.18 -8.39 -1.35
CA ARG A 82 4.71 -8.36 -1.38
C ARG A 82 4.13 -7.52 -0.25
N ASN A 83 3.01 -6.85 -0.53
CA ASN A 83 2.23 -6.22 0.54
C ASN A 83 1.53 -7.30 1.38
N LEU A 84 1.64 -7.20 2.70
CA LEU A 84 0.78 -7.95 3.64
C LEU A 84 -0.61 -7.31 3.65
N LEU A 85 -1.60 -7.93 3.01
CA LEU A 85 -2.89 -7.28 2.76
C LEU A 85 -3.81 -7.26 3.98
N GLY A 86 -3.60 -8.18 4.93
CA GLY A 86 -4.52 -8.39 6.04
C GLY A 86 -5.88 -8.90 5.56
N ILE A 87 -6.89 -8.81 6.43
CA ILE A 87 -8.26 -9.25 6.06
C ILE A 87 -8.93 -8.18 5.19
N ILE A 88 -9.35 -8.58 3.99
CA ILE A 88 -10.06 -7.71 3.05
C ILE A 88 -11.56 -7.92 3.22
N TYR A 89 -12.28 -6.86 3.57
CA TYR A 89 -13.73 -6.86 3.67
C TYR A 89 -14.34 -6.28 2.38
N LEU A 90 -15.41 -6.90 1.88
CA LEU A 90 -16.05 -6.47 0.63
C LEU A 90 -16.69 -5.09 0.78
N GLU A 91 -17.26 -4.80 1.95
CA GLU A 91 -17.83 -3.52 2.31
C GLU A 91 -16.82 -2.37 2.23
N ASP A 92 -15.55 -2.60 2.61
CA ASP A 92 -14.48 -1.61 2.51
C ASP A 92 -14.21 -1.25 1.04
N LEU A 93 -14.13 -2.28 0.18
CA LEU A 93 -13.89 -2.11 -1.26
C LEU A 93 -15.00 -1.31 -1.92
N VAL A 94 -16.26 -1.55 -1.52
CA VAL A 94 -17.43 -0.82 -2.04
C VAL A 94 -17.50 0.60 -1.49
N ALA A 95 -17.21 0.80 -0.21
CA ALA A 95 -17.25 2.11 0.44
C ALA A 95 -16.08 3.02 0.06
N GLY A 96 -14.98 2.45 -0.45
CA GLY A 96 -13.73 3.15 -0.75
C GLY A 96 -12.89 3.50 0.48
N ARG A 97 -13.35 3.17 1.68
CA ARG A 97 -12.60 3.28 2.94
C ARG A 97 -12.97 2.17 3.90
N SER A 98 -11.98 1.63 4.61
CA SER A 98 -12.24 0.82 5.80
C SER A 98 -12.71 1.69 6.98
N PRO A 99 -13.37 1.10 7.99
CA PRO A 99 -13.74 1.81 9.23
C PRO A 99 -12.54 2.50 9.90
N ASP A 100 -11.38 1.83 9.95
CA ASP A 100 -10.15 2.37 10.56
C ASP A 100 -9.64 3.61 9.80
N ALA A 101 -9.90 3.71 8.49
CA ALA A 101 -9.55 4.86 7.65
C ALA A 101 -10.61 5.99 7.62
N GLY A 102 -11.75 5.80 8.32
CA GLY A 102 -12.87 6.75 8.30
C GLY A 102 -12.52 8.14 8.82
N GLY A 103 -11.56 8.24 9.75
CA GLY A 103 -11.12 9.50 10.37
C GLY A 103 -10.04 10.28 9.61
N ILE A 104 -9.50 9.75 8.51
CA ILE A 104 -8.36 10.36 7.81
C ILE A 104 -8.82 11.57 6.99
N ASP A 105 -8.35 12.76 7.34
CA ASP A 105 -8.58 13.97 6.55
C ASP A 105 -7.68 14.01 5.31
N THR A 106 -8.28 13.77 4.15
CA THR A 106 -7.62 13.81 2.84
C THR A 106 -7.75 15.16 2.15
N ALA A 107 -8.56 16.10 2.66
CA ALA A 107 -8.84 17.37 1.97
C ALA A 107 -7.55 18.16 1.70
N SER A 108 -6.62 18.07 2.63
CA SER A 108 -5.34 18.76 2.57
C SER A 108 -4.34 18.15 1.57
N LEU A 109 -4.64 16.98 1.00
CA LEU A 109 -3.89 16.28 -0.04
C LEU A 109 -4.34 16.68 -1.46
N LYS A 110 -5.39 17.52 -1.58
CA LYS A 110 -5.99 17.94 -2.85
C LYS A 110 -5.11 18.94 -3.61
N ILE A 111 -3.99 18.44 -4.15
CA ILE A 111 -3.08 19.18 -5.02
C ILE A 111 -2.80 18.31 -6.24
N THR A 112 -3.48 18.59 -7.34
CA THR A 112 -3.38 17.84 -8.59
C THR A 112 -2.35 18.45 -9.54
N PRO A 113 -1.60 17.66 -10.31
CA PRO A 113 -0.81 18.20 -11.42
C PRO A 113 -1.74 18.89 -12.43
N SER A 114 -1.23 19.89 -13.14
CA SER A 114 -2.03 20.60 -14.15
C SER A 114 -2.22 19.77 -15.42
N SER A 115 -1.27 18.90 -15.71
CA SER A 115 -1.42 17.83 -16.68
C SER A 115 -0.49 16.66 -16.36
N TRP A 116 -0.77 15.52 -16.98
CA TRP A 116 0.12 14.37 -16.97
C TRP A 116 0.08 13.67 -18.33
N ARG A 117 1.13 12.92 -18.64
CA ARG A 117 1.24 12.12 -19.87
C ARG A 117 1.90 10.79 -19.58
N SER A 118 1.57 9.80 -20.40
CA SER A 118 2.22 8.49 -20.43
C SER A 118 2.80 8.21 -21.81
N SER A 119 3.93 7.53 -21.89
CA SER A 119 4.49 7.06 -23.17
C SER A 119 3.60 6.03 -23.86
N HIS A 120 2.72 5.35 -23.11
CA HIS A 120 1.75 4.37 -23.61
C HIS A 120 0.36 4.62 -23.00
N PRO A 121 -0.74 4.31 -23.71
CA PRO A 121 -2.06 4.33 -23.11
C PRO A 121 -2.13 3.43 -21.88
N LEU A 122 -2.72 3.95 -20.79
CA LEU A 122 -3.00 3.17 -19.59
C LEU A 122 -4.46 2.76 -19.56
N GLU A 123 -4.71 1.56 -19.08
CA GLU A 123 -6.07 1.16 -18.72
C GLU A 123 -6.50 2.00 -17.51
N ARG A 124 -7.67 2.65 -17.63
CA ARG A 124 -8.26 3.44 -16.55
C ARG A 124 -9.43 2.66 -15.97
N THR A 125 -9.26 2.12 -14.78
CA THR A 125 -10.26 1.21 -14.18
C THR A 125 -10.26 1.27 -12.65
N GLY A 126 -11.35 0.77 -12.07
CA GLY A 126 -11.49 0.53 -10.65
C GLY A 126 -11.63 1.76 -9.76
N SER A 127 -11.85 1.46 -8.49
CA SER A 127 -12.11 2.43 -7.43
C SER A 127 -11.11 2.25 -6.30
N LEU A 128 -10.49 3.33 -5.85
CA LEU A 128 -9.57 3.32 -4.71
C LEU A 128 -10.31 2.90 -3.42
N CYS A 129 -9.66 2.07 -2.61
CA CYS A 129 -10.07 1.74 -1.25
C CYS A 129 -8.93 2.04 -0.27
N ILE A 130 -9.11 2.99 0.64
CA ILE A 130 -8.12 3.33 1.67
C ILE A 130 -8.38 2.47 2.91
N ARG A 131 -7.35 1.75 3.38
CA ARG A 131 -7.48 0.80 4.50
C ARG A 131 -6.56 1.09 5.68
N HIS A 132 -5.99 2.30 5.71
CA HIS A 132 -4.95 2.71 6.64
C HIS A 132 -5.21 2.26 8.10
N PRO A 133 -4.21 1.66 8.79
CA PRO A 133 -2.82 1.52 8.35
C PRO A 133 -2.59 0.41 7.32
N LEU A 134 -3.55 -0.50 7.11
CA LEU A 134 -3.42 -1.54 6.07
C LEU A 134 -3.29 -0.92 4.67
N PRO A 135 -2.66 -1.64 3.72
CA PRO A 135 -2.36 -1.11 2.41
C PRO A 135 -3.66 -0.83 1.66
N ALA A 136 -3.69 0.30 0.97
CA ALA A 136 -4.78 0.64 0.08
C ALA A 136 -4.86 -0.36 -1.09
N LEU A 137 -6.05 -0.50 -1.64
CA LEU A 137 -6.38 -1.43 -2.73
C LEU A 137 -7.16 -0.69 -3.82
N VAL A 138 -7.33 -1.35 -4.96
CA VAL A 138 -8.27 -0.92 -6.00
C VAL A 138 -9.30 -2.03 -6.22
N ALA A 139 -10.58 -1.68 -6.13
CA ALA A 139 -11.68 -2.59 -6.46
C ALA A 139 -11.98 -2.50 -7.96
N VAL A 140 -12.08 -3.65 -8.65
CA VAL A 140 -12.42 -3.73 -10.08
C VAL A 140 -13.48 -4.80 -10.34
N SER A 141 -14.28 -4.62 -11.39
CA SER A 141 -15.24 -5.63 -11.85
C SER A 141 -14.60 -6.69 -12.74
N SER A 142 -13.43 -6.40 -13.30
CA SER A 142 -12.64 -7.31 -14.15
C SER A 142 -11.16 -7.05 -13.95
N LEU A 143 -10.35 -8.11 -14.01
CA LEU A 143 -8.90 -7.97 -13.92
C LEU A 143 -8.37 -7.19 -15.14
N PRO A 144 -7.48 -6.20 -14.93
CA PRO A 144 -6.87 -5.45 -16.01
C PRO A 144 -5.89 -6.31 -16.81
N GLU A 145 -5.66 -5.94 -18.07
CA GLU A 145 -4.71 -6.65 -18.93
C GLU A 145 -3.25 -6.30 -18.60
N ARG A 146 -3.03 -5.12 -18.01
CA ARG A 146 -1.70 -4.56 -17.74
C ARG A 146 -1.44 -4.47 -16.24
N ARG A 147 -0.15 -4.53 -15.88
CA ARG A 147 0.32 -4.38 -14.49
C ARG A 147 0.43 -2.92 -14.03
N LEU A 148 0.17 -1.95 -14.90
CA LEU A 148 0.11 -0.54 -14.54
C LEU A 148 -1.21 0.04 -15.05
N ILE A 149 -2.01 0.57 -14.13
CA ILE A 149 -3.31 1.18 -14.42
C ILE A 149 -3.38 2.60 -13.86
N GLU A 150 -4.24 3.43 -14.46
CA GLU A 150 -4.76 4.63 -13.80
C GLU A 150 -6.03 4.26 -13.02
N VAL A 151 -6.13 4.67 -11.77
CA VAL A 151 -7.32 4.41 -10.96
C VAL A 151 -8.46 5.33 -11.42
N ALA A 152 -9.58 4.74 -11.85
CA ALA A 152 -10.67 5.50 -12.47
C ALA A 152 -11.38 6.42 -11.48
N ASP A 153 -11.79 5.86 -10.33
CA ASP A 153 -12.46 6.56 -9.25
C ASP A 153 -11.56 6.65 -8.01
N THR A 154 -11.05 7.86 -7.78
CA THR A 154 -10.34 8.20 -6.54
C THR A 154 -11.17 9.14 -5.67
N GLN A 155 -12.29 9.65 -6.18
CA GLN A 155 -13.16 10.60 -5.50
C GLN A 155 -13.92 9.94 -4.36
N THR A 156 -14.40 8.71 -4.54
CA THR A 156 -15.14 7.99 -3.48
C THR A 156 -14.29 7.84 -2.21
N ALA A 157 -13.02 7.47 -2.37
CA ALA A 157 -12.10 7.36 -1.25
C ALA A 157 -11.54 8.71 -0.78
N LEU A 158 -11.09 9.60 -1.67
CA LEU A 158 -10.36 10.82 -1.26
C LEU A 158 -11.27 12.04 -1.01
N GLY A 159 -12.51 12.03 -1.50
CA GLY A 159 -13.36 13.21 -1.58
C GLY A 159 -13.04 14.16 -2.74
N PHE A 160 -12.06 13.82 -3.60
CA PHE A 160 -11.70 14.57 -4.80
C PHE A 160 -11.06 13.65 -5.84
N GLN A 161 -11.17 14.01 -7.12
CA GLN A 161 -10.46 13.29 -8.17
C GLN A 161 -8.97 13.65 -8.16
N MET A 162 -8.13 12.63 -8.12
CA MET A 162 -6.68 12.70 -8.23
C MET A 162 -6.20 11.66 -9.25
N PRO A 163 -5.30 12.00 -10.19
CA PRO A 163 -4.61 10.98 -10.98
C PRO A 163 -3.74 10.15 -10.04
N LEU A 164 -4.10 8.87 -9.89
CA LEU A 164 -3.35 7.88 -9.13
C LEU A 164 -3.10 6.69 -10.04
N PHE A 165 -1.90 6.12 -9.94
CA PHE A 165 -1.52 4.96 -10.74
C PHE A 165 -1.18 3.81 -9.81
N LEU A 166 -1.64 2.60 -10.15
CA LEU A 166 -1.32 1.41 -9.38
C LEU A 166 -0.41 0.52 -10.22
N GLN A 167 0.80 0.27 -9.71
CA GLN A 167 1.61 -0.83 -10.18
C GLN A 167 1.16 -2.09 -9.43
N ILE A 168 0.49 -2.99 -10.14
CA ILE A 168 -0.14 -4.20 -9.61
C ILE A 168 0.93 -5.25 -9.35
N THR A 169 0.99 -5.71 -8.11
CA THR A 169 1.83 -6.83 -7.67
C THR A 169 1.02 -8.07 -7.38
N ASP A 170 -0.25 -7.90 -6.99
CA ASP A 170 -1.15 -9.00 -6.64
C ASP A 170 -2.60 -8.64 -6.95
N ALA A 171 -3.43 -9.67 -7.13
CA ALA A 171 -4.86 -9.54 -7.37
C ALA A 171 -5.59 -10.77 -6.86
N GLY A 172 -6.80 -10.57 -6.33
CA GLY A 172 -7.64 -11.66 -5.87
C GLY A 172 -9.11 -11.36 -6.03
N GLN A 173 -9.93 -12.40 -5.95
CA GLN A 173 -11.37 -12.29 -6.04
C GLN A 173 -11.96 -12.03 -4.65
N ALA A 174 -12.72 -10.94 -4.49
CA ALA A 174 -13.43 -10.60 -3.26
C ALA A 174 -14.88 -11.09 -3.27
N SER A 175 -15.51 -11.14 -4.45
CA SER A 175 -16.86 -11.67 -4.67
C SER A 175 -17.01 -12.15 -6.12
N ALA A 176 -18.19 -12.67 -6.50
CA ALA A 176 -18.45 -13.12 -7.87
C ALA A 176 -18.14 -12.04 -8.93
N ASP A 177 -18.43 -10.78 -8.63
CA ASP A 177 -18.33 -9.65 -9.56
C ASP A 177 -17.31 -8.58 -9.11
N THR A 178 -16.45 -8.90 -8.13
CA THR A 178 -15.49 -7.94 -7.58
C THR A 178 -14.14 -8.61 -7.33
N TYR A 179 -13.11 -7.99 -7.89
CA TYR A 179 -11.71 -8.31 -7.60
C TYR A 179 -11.08 -7.14 -6.86
N PHE A 180 -10.06 -7.44 -6.05
CA PHE A 180 -9.15 -6.44 -5.53
C PHE A 180 -7.83 -6.51 -6.30
N LEU A 181 -7.20 -5.36 -6.48
CA LEU A 181 -5.84 -5.21 -6.97
C LEU A 181 -4.99 -4.60 -5.85
N ALA A 182 -3.84 -5.19 -5.60
CA ALA A 182 -2.87 -4.72 -4.64
C ALA A 182 -1.54 -4.40 -5.31
N GLY A 183 -0.79 -3.49 -4.71
CA GLY A 183 0.50 -3.07 -5.23
C GLY A 183 0.95 -1.73 -4.67
N TYR A 184 1.73 -1.01 -5.46
CA TYR A 184 2.29 0.28 -5.05
C TYR A 184 1.63 1.42 -5.82
N PHE A 185 1.04 2.36 -5.08
CA PHE A 185 0.44 3.55 -5.67
C PHE A 185 1.50 4.58 -6.01
N VAL A 186 1.58 4.97 -7.27
CA VAL A 186 2.41 6.08 -7.72
C VAL A 186 1.54 7.33 -7.68
N ILE A 187 1.93 8.26 -6.80
CA ILE A 187 1.18 9.47 -6.53
C ILE A 187 2.01 10.67 -6.98
N PRO A 188 1.52 11.44 -7.96
CA PRO A 188 2.16 12.68 -8.35
C PRO A 188 2.00 13.71 -7.23
N VAL A 189 3.12 14.34 -6.83
CA VAL A 189 3.14 15.36 -5.77
C VAL A 189 3.99 16.56 -6.19
N PRO A 190 3.65 17.80 -5.80
CA PRO A 190 4.38 18.98 -6.26
C PRO A 190 5.79 19.09 -5.67
N ASN A 191 6.05 18.45 -4.53
CA ASN A 191 7.33 18.39 -3.84
C ASN A 191 7.32 17.29 -2.76
N ALA A 192 8.50 17.00 -2.21
CA ALA A 192 8.67 15.96 -1.18
C ALA A 192 7.84 16.21 0.08
N GLN A 193 7.75 17.47 0.55
CA GLN A 193 7.00 17.81 1.76
C GLN A 193 5.51 17.48 1.62
N GLN A 194 4.90 17.73 0.45
CA GLN A 194 3.52 17.28 0.18
C GLN A 194 3.45 15.76 -0.02
N GLY A 195 4.50 15.15 -0.55
CA GLY A 195 4.68 13.70 -0.62
C GLY A 195 4.53 13.00 0.72
N ASP A 196 5.23 13.48 1.74
CA ASP A 196 5.28 12.85 3.07
C ASP A 196 3.90 12.82 3.74
N ARG A 197 3.04 13.79 3.45
CA ARG A 197 1.68 13.86 4.03
C ARG A 197 0.80 12.71 3.60
N TRP A 198 1.05 12.14 2.43
CA TRP A 198 0.32 10.98 1.96
C TRP A 198 0.64 9.71 2.75
N ASN A 199 1.72 9.66 3.54
CA ASN A 199 1.99 8.52 4.44
C ASN A 199 0.88 8.38 5.51
N GLY A 200 0.15 9.46 5.81
CA GLY A 200 -1.01 9.42 6.70
C GLY A 200 -2.30 8.91 6.04
N ALA A 201 -2.28 8.55 4.75
CA ALA A 201 -3.47 8.11 4.01
C ALA A 201 -3.25 6.84 3.19
N ILE A 202 -2.14 6.73 2.46
CA ILE A 202 -1.82 5.57 1.62
C ILE A 202 -0.35 5.22 1.86
N LEU A 203 -0.07 4.20 2.66
CA LEU A 203 1.29 3.79 3.01
C LEU A 203 2.02 3.06 1.86
N ASN A 204 1.34 2.14 1.16
CA ASN A 204 1.91 1.28 0.11
C ASN A 204 2.13 2.04 -1.22
N SER A 205 3.13 2.90 -1.25
CA SER A 205 3.04 4.01 -2.19
C SER A 205 4.38 4.70 -2.47
N LEU A 206 4.48 5.25 -3.68
CA LEU A 206 5.64 5.98 -4.22
C LEU A 206 5.21 7.41 -4.53
N ARG A 207 6.06 8.38 -4.23
CA ARG A 207 5.82 9.81 -4.45
C ARG A 207 6.76 10.32 -5.50
N THR A 208 6.22 10.99 -6.51
CA THR A 208 7.05 11.53 -7.59
C THR A 208 6.62 12.93 -7.98
N VAL A 209 7.61 13.78 -8.26
CA VAL A 209 7.39 15.18 -8.65
C VAL A 209 7.25 15.33 -10.16
N SER A 210 8.18 14.78 -10.93
CA SER A 210 8.24 15.03 -12.38
C SER A 210 7.80 13.85 -13.23
N GLY A 211 7.74 12.65 -12.65
CA GLY A 211 7.48 11.44 -13.43
C GLY A 211 8.14 10.19 -12.87
N MET A 212 7.83 9.05 -13.47
CA MET A 212 8.44 7.77 -13.12
C MET A 212 8.45 6.85 -14.34
N THR A 213 9.51 6.07 -14.47
CA THR A 213 9.66 5.08 -15.53
C THR A 213 9.52 3.68 -14.95
N PHE A 214 8.64 2.88 -15.55
CA PHE A 214 8.34 1.51 -15.16
C PHE A 214 8.89 0.55 -16.21
N GLN A 215 9.58 -0.48 -15.73
CA GLN A 215 9.93 -1.62 -16.56
C GLN A 215 8.82 -2.66 -16.39
N THR A 216 8.06 -2.90 -17.45
CA THR A 216 7.00 -3.90 -17.48
C THR A 216 7.34 -4.99 -18.50
N PRO A 217 6.71 -6.18 -18.45
CA PRO A 217 6.88 -7.20 -19.48
C PRO A 217 6.56 -6.71 -20.89
N GLU A 218 5.69 -5.69 -21.00
CA GLU A 218 5.27 -5.08 -22.25
C GLU A 218 6.22 -3.98 -22.76
N GLY A 219 7.20 -3.57 -21.95
CA GLY A 219 8.21 -2.58 -22.28
C GLY A 219 8.36 -1.49 -21.23
N GLU A 220 8.98 -0.39 -21.64
CA GLU A 220 9.18 0.78 -20.78
C GLU A 220 7.97 1.72 -20.85
N ILE A 221 7.36 2.00 -19.70
CA ILE A 221 6.29 3.00 -19.58
C ILE A 221 6.81 4.19 -18.79
N GLU A 222 6.77 5.39 -19.37
CA GLU A 222 7.15 6.64 -18.71
C GLU A 222 5.90 7.43 -18.38
N LEU A 223 5.73 7.79 -17.11
CA LEU A 223 4.79 8.79 -16.64
C LEU A 223 5.52 10.12 -16.44
N ALA A 224 4.92 11.23 -16.88
CA ALA A 224 5.42 12.57 -16.62
C ALA A 224 4.31 13.50 -16.13
N PHE A 225 4.65 14.39 -15.20
CA PHE A 225 3.72 15.29 -14.51
C PHE A 225 4.16 16.74 -14.66
N ASP A 226 3.23 17.61 -15.02
CA ASP A 226 3.46 19.04 -15.13
C ASP A 226 2.69 19.79 -14.01
N TRP A 227 3.30 20.84 -13.48
CA TRP A 227 2.76 21.65 -12.38
C TRP A 227 2.81 23.13 -12.74
N ASP A 228 1.70 23.85 -12.57
CA ASP A 228 1.62 25.29 -12.90
C ASP A 228 2.55 26.17 -12.05
N ASN A 229 3.00 25.69 -10.90
CA ASN A 229 3.88 26.40 -9.96
C ASN A 229 5.13 25.58 -9.57
N ALA A 230 5.74 24.86 -10.51
CA ALA A 230 6.99 24.16 -10.23
C ALA A 230 8.09 25.16 -9.83
N PRO A 231 8.79 24.99 -8.68
CA PRO A 231 10.05 25.69 -8.45
C PRO A 231 10.98 25.39 -9.62
N ALA A 232 11.50 26.43 -10.28
CA ALA A 232 12.39 26.27 -11.41
C ALA A 232 13.57 25.36 -11.03
N GLY A 233 13.71 24.21 -11.70
CA GLY A 233 14.97 23.46 -11.72
C GLY A 233 15.00 22.05 -11.12
N THR A 234 13.88 21.37 -10.87
CA THR A 234 13.96 19.95 -10.43
C THR A 234 13.34 18.98 -11.43
N LYS A 235 13.89 18.91 -12.64
CA LYS A 235 13.80 17.67 -13.43
C LYS A 235 14.75 16.65 -12.80
N ARG A 236 14.35 16.04 -11.68
CA ARG A 236 15.02 14.82 -11.19
C ARG A 236 14.33 13.63 -11.85
N THR A 237 14.96 13.09 -12.89
CA THR A 237 14.66 11.74 -13.35
C THR A 237 15.11 10.79 -12.24
N VAL A 238 14.16 10.34 -11.43
CA VAL A 238 14.42 9.26 -10.47
C VAL A 238 14.29 7.96 -11.25
N PHE A 239 15.43 7.44 -11.72
CA PHE A 239 15.54 6.04 -12.11
C PHE A 239 15.45 5.20 -10.84
N GLN A 240 14.24 4.80 -10.47
CA GLN A 240 14.02 3.79 -9.45
C GLN A 240 13.51 2.53 -10.13
N SER A 241 14.44 1.64 -10.48
CA SER A 241 14.09 0.22 -10.49
C SER A 241 13.61 -0.11 -9.08
N LEU A 242 12.42 -0.69 -8.94
CA LEU A 242 11.92 -1.23 -7.67
C LEU A 242 12.97 -2.09 -6.94
N LYS A 243 13.82 -2.81 -7.69
CA LYS A 243 15.01 -3.52 -7.19
C LYS A 243 15.99 -2.70 -6.34
N ARG A 244 15.92 -1.36 -6.31
CA ARG A 244 16.82 -0.48 -5.55
C ARG A 244 16.11 0.41 -4.52
N LEU A 245 14.79 0.39 -4.46
CA LEU A 245 14.02 1.09 -3.41
C LEU A 245 13.88 0.26 -2.13
N LEU A 246 14.14 -1.05 -2.23
CA LEU A 246 14.04 -2.04 -1.15
C LEU A 246 15.40 -2.68 -0.82
N GLY A 247 16.51 -1.99 -1.14
CA GLY A 247 17.88 -2.41 -0.79
C GLY A 247 18.55 -1.41 0.13
#